data_AF-A0A7W0PBT9-F1
#
_entry.id   AF-A0A7W0PBT9-F1
#
_cell.length_a   1.000
_cell.length_b   1.000
_cell.length_c   1.000
_cell.angle_alpha   90.00
_cell.angle_beta   90.00
_cell.angle_gamma   90.00
#
_symmetry.space_group_name_H-M   'P 1'
#
loop_
_entity.id
_entity.type
_entity.pdbx_description
1 polymer ?
#
loop_
_entity_poly.entity_id
_entity_poly.type
_entity_poly.pdbx_seq_one_letter_code
_entity_poly.pdbx_strand_id
1 'polypeptide(L)'
;MTQTMVLIGTRKGLWTATSDDDRQSWTVRGPELGLNEVAACAIDTRGGTPRLFAGASSSHWGPAMSYSDDLGATWVEPDPAPISFPQNAEAALARVWQ
;
A
#
# COMPACT_ATOMS: atom_id res chain seq x y z
N MET A 1 12.38 -12.44 -19.75
CA MET A 1 11.54 -11.24 -19.93
C MET A 1 11.40 -10.57 -18.56
N THR A 2 11.31 -9.25 -18.51
CA THR A 2 11.17 -8.50 -17.26
C THR A 2 9.69 -8.39 -16.88
N GLN A 3 9.34 -8.80 -15.66
CA GLN A 3 7.98 -8.62 -15.13
C GLN A 3 7.75 -7.15 -14.77
N THR A 4 6.65 -6.57 -15.24
CA THR A 4 6.19 -5.22 -14.86
C THR A 4 5.07 -5.34 -13.83
N MET A 5 5.05 -4.44 -12.84
CA MET A 5 4.01 -4.39 -11.82
C MET A 5 3.49 -2.96 -11.64
N VAL A 6 2.19 -2.83 -11.40
CA VAL A 6 1.51 -1.57 -11.07
C VAL A 6 0.68 -1.78 -9.79
N LEU A 7 0.82 -0.85 -8.85
CA LEU A 7 -0.02 -0.77 -7.66
C LEU A 7 -1.14 0.24 -7.89
N ILE A 8 -2.37 -0.15 -7.59
CA ILE A 8 -3.58 0.62 -7.88
C ILE A 8 -4.33 0.84 -6.56
N GLY A 9 -4.04 1.97 -5.90
CA GLY A 9 -4.76 2.40 -4.72
C GLY A 9 -6.13 2.98 -5.06
N THR A 10 -7.17 2.57 -4.34
CA THR A 10 -8.52 3.13 -4.47
C THR A 10 -9.14 3.40 -3.11
N ARG A 11 -10.35 3.98 -3.09
CA ARG A 11 -11.16 4.12 -1.87
C ARG A 11 -11.65 2.81 -1.26
N LYS A 12 -11.41 1.67 -1.92
CA LYS A 12 -11.95 0.36 -1.53
C LYS A 12 -10.87 -0.71 -1.30
N GLY A 13 -9.60 -0.36 -1.46
CA GLY A 13 -8.47 -1.26 -1.24
C GLY A 13 -7.33 -1.00 -2.21
N LEU A 14 -6.39 -1.95 -2.25
CA LEU A 14 -5.27 -1.99 -3.17
C LEU A 14 -5.47 -3.13 -4.18
N TRP A 15 -5.20 -2.85 -5.44
CA TRP A 15 -5.07 -3.87 -6.48
C TRP A 15 -3.65 -3.88 -7.01
N THR A 16 -3.20 -5.06 -7.43
CA THR A 16 -1.90 -5.24 -8.08
C THR A 16 -2.12 -5.77 -9.49
N ALA A 17 -1.57 -5.08 -10.49
CA ALA A 17 -1.57 -5.54 -11.87
C ALA A 17 -0.16 -5.95 -12.28
N THR A 18 0.00 -7.12 -12.89
CA THR A 18 1.27 -7.62 -13.40
C THR A 18 1.20 -7.95 -14.88
N SER A 19 2.31 -7.73 -15.59
CA SER A 19 2.50 -8.07 -17.00
C SER A 19 3.87 -8.69 -17.22
N ASP A 20 3.94 -9.73 -18.04
CA ASP A 20 5.16 -10.44 -18.44
C ASP A 20 5.44 -10.36 -19.95
N ASP A 21 4.59 -9.65 -20.71
CA ASP A 21 4.59 -9.58 -22.17
C ASP A 21 4.77 -8.15 -22.72
N ASP A 22 5.62 -7.35 -22.06
CA ASP A 22 5.82 -5.91 -22.37
C ASP A 22 4.53 -5.09 -22.31
N ARG A 23 3.78 -5.26 -21.21
CA ARG A 23 2.61 -4.44 -20.85
C ARG A 23 1.46 -4.56 -21.86
N GLN A 24 1.44 -5.62 -22.67
CA GLN A 24 0.38 -5.87 -23.65
C GLN A 24 -0.85 -6.49 -22.98
N SER A 25 -0.63 -7.43 -22.05
CA SER A 25 -1.67 -8.03 -21.22
C SER A 25 -1.37 -7.87 -19.74
N TRP A 26 -2.42 -7.89 -18.93
CA TRP A 26 -2.35 -7.67 -17.49
C TRP A 26 -3.18 -8.68 -16.73
N THR A 27 -2.59 -9.26 -15.69
CA THR A 27 -3.31 -10.01 -14.67
C THR A 27 -3.51 -9.09 -13.46
N VAL A 28 -4.74 -8.94 -13.00
CA VAL A 28 -5.10 -8.08 -11.86
C VAL A 28 -5.49 -8.95 -10.66
N ARG A 29 -4.86 -8.70 -9.51
CA ARG A 29 -5.13 -9.35 -8.22
C ARG A 29 -5.65 -8.30 -7.22
N GLY A 30 -6.50 -8.73 -6.29
CA GLY A 30 -7.02 -7.90 -5.20
C GLY A 30 -8.53 -8.00 -5.01
N PRO A 31 -9.12 -7.16 -4.13
CA PRO A 31 -8.42 -6.15 -3.33
C PRO A 31 -7.62 -6.77 -2.17
N GLU A 32 -6.35 -6.38 -2.03
CA GLU A 32 -5.66 -6.39 -0.75
C GLU A 32 -6.10 -5.17 0.09
N LEU A 33 -5.86 -5.20 1.42
CA LEU A 33 -6.21 -4.10 2.33
C LEU A 33 -7.67 -3.64 2.14
N GLY A 34 -8.59 -4.60 1.94
CA GLY A 34 -9.97 -4.34 1.55
C GLY A 34 -10.70 -3.46 2.55
N LEU A 35 -11.62 -2.63 2.04
CA LEU A 35 -12.39 -1.62 2.81
C LEU A 35 -11.55 -0.46 3.38
N ASN A 36 -10.23 -0.48 3.23
CA ASN A 36 -9.38 0.66 3.52
C ASN A 36 -9.17 1.48 2.25
N GLU A 37 -9.16 2.80 2.38
CA GLU A 37 -8.73 3.66 1.29
C GLU A 37 -7.20 3.65 1.19
N VAL A 38 -6.68 3.44 -0.01
CA VAL A 38 -5.24 3.47 -0.28
C VAL A 38 -4.93 4.76 -1.03
N ALA A 39 -4.37 5.73 -0.31
CA ALA A 39 -4.16 7.08 -0.81
C ALA A 39 -2.86 7.25 -1.61
N ALA A 40 -1.85 6.45 -1.28
CA ALA A 40 -0.56 6.44 -1.96
C ALA A 40 0.10 5.06 -1.85
N CYS A 41 0.94 4.75 -2.83
CA CYS A 41 1.79 3.57 -2.85
C CYS A 41 3.23 3.97 -3.17
N ALA A 42 4.21 3.23 -2.65
CA ALA A 42 5.62 3.39 -3.01
C ALA A 42 6.28 2.02 -3.19
N ILE A 43 7.31 1.98 -4.04
CA ILE A 43 8.08 0.77 -4.34
C ILE A 43 9.55 1.07 -4.08
N ASP A 44 10.15 0.37 -3.13
CA ASP A 44 11.57 0.44 -2.85
C ASP A 44 12.31 -0.69 -3.57
N THR A 45 13.07 -0.34 -4.61
CA THR A 45 13.80 -1.27 -5.47
C THR A 45 15.26 -1.48 -5.06
N ARG A 46 15.69 -0.95 -3.91
CA ARG A 46 17.10 -1.03 -3.47
C ARG A 46 17.53 -2.42 -2.97
N GLY A 47 16.56 -3.26 -2.57
CA GLY A 47 16.80 -4.63 -2.10
C GLY A 47 16.75 -5.69 -3.21
N GLY A 48 17.07 -6.95 -2.86
CA GLY A 48 16.99 -8.08 -3.80
C GLY A 48 15.56 -8.42 -4.25
N THR A 49 14.57 -8.14 -3.39
CA THR A 49 13.14 -8.14 -3.71
C THR A 49 12.61 -6.74 -3.42
N PRO A 50 11.86 -6.09 -4.33
CA PRO A 50 11.26 -4.80 -4.05
C PRO A 50 10.30 -4.85 -2.86
N ARG A 51 10.46 -3.92 -1.91
CA ARG A 51 9.49 -3.71 -0.83
C ARG A 51 8.39 -2.77 -1.30
N LEU A 52 7.14 -3.13 -1.01
CA LEU A 52 5.97 -2.33 -1.36
C LEU A 52 5.44 -1.62 -0.12
N PHE A 53 4.97 -0.39 -0.28
CA PHE A 53 4.32 0.39 0.76
C PHE A 53 2.95 0.86 0.29
N ALA A 54 1.99 0.90 1.21
CA ALA A 54 0.66 1.45 1.00
C ALA A 54 0.24 2.34 2.18
N GLY A 55 -0.14 3.58 1.89
CA GLY A 55 -0.79 4.48 2.84
C GLY A 55 -2.29 4.16 2.90
N ALA A 56 -2.66 3.24 3.79
CA ALA A 56 -4.02 2.73 3.93
C ALA A 56 -4.76 3.45 5.08
N SER A 57 -6.03 3.80 4.87
CA SER A 57 -6.87 4.48 5.86
C SER A 57 -8.06 3.62 6.22
N SER A 58 -8.08 3.16 7.47
CA SER A 58 -9.19 2.42 8.06
C SER A 58 -10.25 3.38 8.60
N SER A 59 -11.53 3.02 8.44
CA SER A 59 -12.64 3.75 9.04
C SER A 59 -12.70 3.63 10.57
N HIS A 60 -12.11 2.57 11.13
CA HIS A 60 -12.08 2.34 12.58
C HIS A 60 -10.79 2.86 13.22
N TRP A 61 -9.64 2.63 12.58
CA TRP A 61 -8.33 2.87 13.20
C TRP A 61 -7.55 4.04 12.59
N GLY A 62 -8.10 4.69 11.57
CA GLY A 62 -7.45 5.82 10.91
C GLY A 62 -6.34 5.41 9.93
N PRO A 63 -5.49 6.37 9.51
CA PRO A 63 -4.43 6.14 8.55
C PRO A 63 -3.22 5.42 9.14
N ALA A 64 -2.71 4.45 8.40
CA ALA A 64 -1.52 3.67 8.71
C ALA A 64 -0.68 3.42 7.45
N MET A 65 0.58 3.01 7.64
CA MET A 65 1.44 2.55 6.55
C MET A 65 1.60 1.04 6.65
N SER A 66 1.09 0.32 5.65
CA SER A 66 1.29 -1.12 5.51
C SER A 66 2.43 -1.37 4.53
N TYR A 67 3.14 -2.48 4.68
CA TYR A 67 4.20 -2.87 3.75
C TYR A 67 4.17 -4.35 3.43
N SER A 68 4.79 -4.71 2.30
CA SER A 68 4.94 -6.09 1.84
C SER A 68 6.36 -6.33 1.36
N ASP A 69 6.91 -7.48 1.74
CA ASP A 69 8.24 -7.97 1.34
C ASP A 69 8.17 -9.13 0.33
N ASP A 70 6.96 -9.50 -0.10
CA ASP A 70 6.69 -10.65 -0.97
C ASP A 70 5.82 -10.28 -2.18
N LEU A 71 6.01 -9.05 -2.68
CA LEU A 71 5.30 -8.50 -3.85
C LEU A 71 3.77 -8.50 -3.69
N GLY A 72 3.32 -8.20 -2.48
CA GLY A 72 1.92 -8.00 -2.11
C GLY A 72 1.15 -9.30 -1.86
N ALA A 73 1.83 -10.45 -1.75
CA ALA A 73 1.18 -11.70 -1.36
C ALA A 73 0.71 -11.64 0.10
N THR A 74 1.49 -11.02 0.98
CA THR A 74 1.12 -10.70 2.36
C THR A 74 1.44 -9.25 2.69
N TRP A 75 0.70 -8.69 3.64
CA TRP A 75 0.87 -7.32 4.12
C TRP A 75 1.06 -7.33 5.62
N VAL A 76 2.09 -6.62 6.06
CA VAL A 76 2.27 -6.28 7.47
C VAL A 76 1.53 -4.98 7.73
N GLU A 77 0.47 -5.07 8.54
CA GLU A 77 -0.28 -3.92 9.06
C GLU A 77 0.23 -3.64 10.48
N PRO A 78 0.71 -2.42 10.78
CA PRO A 78 1.13 -2.10 12.14
C PRO A 78 -0.05 -2.21 13.12
N ASP A 79 0.17 -2.88 14.25
CA ASP A 79 -0.74 -2.89 15.41
C ASP A 79 -0.95 -1.43 15.91
N PRO A 80 -2.11 -1.05 16.48
CA PRO A 80 -2.63 0.30 16.37
C PRO A 80 -1.78 1.34 17.10
N ALA A 81 -0.98 2.07 16.32
CA ALA A 81 -0.60 3.49 16.41
C ALA A 81 0.75 3.73 15.68
N PRO A 82 0.87 3.52 14.35
CA PRO A 82 2.17 3.65 13.69
C PRO A 82 2.65 5.10 13.55
N ILE A 83 1.73 6.06 13.49
CA ILE A 83 2.06 7.48 13.32
C ILE A 83 1.14 8.30 14.24
N SER A 84 1.72 8.87 15.30
CA SER A 84 1.03 9.73 16.25
C SER A 84 1.73 11.08 16.34
N PHE A 85 0.93 12.11 16.61
CA PHE A 85 1.44 13.43 16.96
C PHE A 85 1.60 13.55 18.49
N PRO A 86 2.47 14.44 18.97
CA PRO A 86 2.49 14.84 20.37
C PRO A 86 1.10 15.25 20.85
N GLN A 87 0.77 14.98 22.12
CA GLN A 87 -0.56 15.21 22.67
C GLN A 87 -1.01 16.68 22.59
N ASN A 88 -0.07 17.62 22.57
CA ASN A 88 -0.31 19.07 22.48
C ASN A 88 -0.32 19.60 21.03
N ALA A 89 -0.24 18.73 20.01
CA ALA A 89 -0.20 19.17 18.62
C ALA A 89 -1.54 19.69 18.09
N GLU A 90 -2.66 19.41 18.80
CA GLU A 90 -4.03 19.75 18.37
C GLU A 90 -4.31 19.36 16.91
N ALA A 91 -3.68 18.27 16.45
CA ALA A 91 -3.72 17.81 15.07
C ALA A 91 -3.88 16.28 15.02
N ALA A 92 -4.55 15.81 13.97
CA ALA A 92 -4.70 14.39 13.65
C ALA A 92 -4.17 14.11 12.25
N LEU A 93 -3.58 12.93 12.05
CA LEU A 93 -3.13 12.51 10.72
C LEU A 93 -4.36 12.26 9.86
N ALA A 94 -4.46 12.99 8.74
CA ALA A 94 -5.57 12.81 7.80
C ALA A 94 -5.34 11.59 6.90
N ARG A 95 -4.17 11.52 6.24
CA ARG A 95 -3.75 10.45 5.33
C ARG A 95 -2.24 10.39 5.22
N VAL A 96 -1.71 9.23 4.85
CA VAL A 96 -0.32 9.07 4.40
C VAL A 96 -0.30 9.22 2.88
N TRP A 97 0.40 10.25 2.39
CA TRP A 97 0.57 10.58 0.98
C TRP A 97 2.06 10.78 0.65
N GLN A 98 2.41 10.70 -0.63
CA GLN A 98 3.77 10.93 -1.14
C GLN A 98 3.87 12.31 -1.79
#